data_AF-A0A0U3NRJ7-F1
#
_entry.id   AF-A0A0U3NRJ7-F1
#
_cell.length_a   1.000
_cell.length_b   1.000
_cell.length_c   1.000
_cell.angle_alpha   90.00
_cell.angle_beta   90.00
_cell.angle_gamma   90.00
#
_symmetry.space_group_name_H-M   'P 1'
#
loop_
_entity.id
_entity.type
_entity.pdbx_description
1 polymer ?
#
loop_
_entity_poly.entity_id
_entity_poly.type
_entity_poly.pdbx_seq_one_letter_code
_entity_poly.pdbx_strand_id
1 'polypeptide(L)' 'MELKLRNKMNGKRGLYVFPLLVTVLLFVNFYMIINHKSIVTTTIAMISAALLIILFFMSIWSIVKQTIR' A
#
# COMPACT_ATOMS: atom_id res chain seq x y z
N MET A 1 15.50 -7.66 30.25
CA MET A 1 14.77 -8.48 29.25
C MET A 1 13.70 -7.67 28.50
N GLU A 2 13.78 -6.33 28.47
CA GLU A 2 12.73 -5.46 27.91
C GLU A 2 12.96 -5.06 26.44
N LEU A 3 14.21 -5.09 25.96
CA LEU A 3 14.55 -4.73 24.58
C LEU A 3 13.93 -5.67 23.52
N LYS A 4 13.59 -6.92 23.89
CA LYS A 4 12.95 -7.88 22.98
C LYS A 4 11.44 -7.62 22.76
N LEU A 5 10.74 -7.03 23.73
CA LEU A 5 9.30 -6.74 23.62
C LEU A 5 9.03 -5.51 22.73
N ARG A 6 9.86 -4.47 22.83
CA ARG A 6 9.73 -3.25 22.01
C ARG A 6 9.98 -3.50 20.52
N ASN A 7 10.93 -4.36 20.17
CA ASN A 7 11.15 -4.77 18.77
C ASN A 7 10.00 -5.62 18.20
N LYS A 8 9.32 -6.42 19.04
CA LYS A 8 8.17 -7.23 18.62
C LYS A 8 6.93 -6.36 18.31
N MET A 9 6.75 -5.25 19.01
CA MET A 9 5.71 -4.26 18.71
C MET A 9 6.04 -3.36 17.50
N ASN A 10 7.30 -2.93 17.34
CA ASN A 10 7.72 -2.14 16.17
C ASN A 10 7.66 -2.94 14.87
N GLY A 11 7.97 -4.25 14.89
CA GLY A 11 7.80 -5.12 13.73
C GLY A 11 6.35 -5.19 13.23
N LYS A 12 5.38 -5.20 14.17
CA LYS A 12 3.95 -5.18 13.81
C LYS A 12 3.49 -3.84 13.24
N ARG A 13 3.99 -2.71 13.74
CA ARG A 13 3.65 -1.39 13.16
C ARG A 13 4.19 -1.23 11.75
N GLY A 14 5.42 -1.70 11.49
CA GLY A 14 6.02 -1.68 10.15
C GLY A 14 5.21 -2.45 9.09
N LEU A 15 4.54 -3.54 9.49
CA LEU A 15 3.66 -4.31 8.58
C LEU A 15 2.52 -3.46 7.99
N TYR A 16 1.93 -2.55 8.78
CA TYR A 16 0.78 -1.76 8.35
C TYR A 16 1.17 -0.45 7.64
N VAL A 17 2.44 -0.04 7.70
CA VAL A 17 2.91 1.18 7.01
C VAL A 17 2.89 1.00 5.50
N PHE A 18 3.31 -0.16 4.99
CA PHE A 18 3.32 -0.44 3.56
C PHE A 18 1.93 -0.36 2.90
N PRO A 19 0.88 -1.07 3.39
CA PRO A 19 -0.45 -0.96 2.78
C PRO A 19 -1.03 0.45 2.93
N LEU A 20 -0.73 1.17 4.03
CA LEU A 20 -1.14 2.56 4.20
C LEU A 20 -0.55 3.48 3.12
N LEU A 21 0.75 3.36 2.83
CA LEU A 21 1.41 4.11 1.77
C LEU A 21 0.81 3.79 0.39
N VAL A 22 0.53 2.52 0.13
CA VAL A 22 -0.12 2.10 -1.13
C VAL A 22 -1.52 2.70 -1.25
N THR A 23 -2.30 2.76 -0.17
CA THR A 23 -3.63 3.41 -0.17
C THR A 23 -3.53 4.91 -0.51
N VAL A 24 -2.57 5.63 0.07
CA VAL A 24 -2.37 7.06 -0.23
C VAL A 24 -1.99 7.26 -1.71
N LEU A 25 -1.09 6.42 -2.23
CA LEU A 25 -0.69 6.48 -3.65
C LEU A 25 -1.84 6.16 -4.61
N LEU A 26 -2.71 5.21 -4.25
CA LEU A 26 -3.92 4.92 -5.01
C LEU A 26 -4.86 6.13 -5.06
N PHE A 27 -5.04 6.81 -3.92
CA PHE A 27 -5.86 8.01 -3.85
C PHE A 27 -5.34 9.11 -4.78
N VAL A 28 -4.02 9.35 -4.78
CA VAL A 28 -3.38 10.32 -5.68
C VAL A 28 -3.57 9.93 -7.14
N ASN A 29 -3.42 8.65 -7.49
CA ASN A 29 -3.65 8.18 -8.86
C ASN A 29 -5.11 8.37 -9.31
N PHE A 30 -6.09 8.05 -8.46
CA PHE A 30 -7.50 8.31 -8.77
C PHE A 30 -7.79 9.80 -8.93
N TYR A 31 -7.19 10.64 -8.10
CA TYR A 31 -7.31 12.09 -8.24
C TYR A 31 -6.77 12.58 -9.59
N MET A 32 -5.61 12.06 -10.04
CA MET A 32 -5.08 12.40 -11.37
C MET A 32 -6.00 11.89 -12.49
N ILE A 33 -6.56 10.68 -12.37
CA ILE A 33 -7.47 10.13 -13.38
C ILE A 33 -8.72 11.02 -13.55
N ILE A 34 -9.26 11.55 -12.45
CA ILE A 34 -10.49 12.35 -12.48
C ILE A 34 -10.22 13.79 -12.95
N ASN A 35 -9.12 14.41 -12.51
CA ASN A 35 -8.91 15.85 -12.70
C ASN A 35 -8.02 16.22 -13.88
N HIS A 36 -7.27 15.28 -14.46
CA HIS A 36 -6.30 15.60 -15.51
C HIS A 36 -6.92 15.51 -16.91
N LYS A 37 -6.78 16.57 -17.71
CA LYS A 37 -7.31 16.64 -19.09
C LYS A 37 -6.50 15.84 -20.12
N SER A 38 -5.25 15.50 -19.80
CA SER A 38 -4.36 14.79 -20.74
C SER A 38 -4.60 13.27 -20.69
N ILE A 39 -4.91 12.68 -21.84
CA ILE A 39 -5.11 11.24 -22.02
C ILE A 39 -3.85 10.44 -21.66
N VAL A 40 -2.66 10.98 -21.93
CA VAL A 40 -1.39 10.30 -21.66
C VAL A 40 -1.19 10.12 -20.16
N THR A 41 -1.39 11.19 -19.37
CA THR A 41 -1.27 11.14 -17.91
C THR A 41 -2.32 10.26 -17.27
N THR A 42 -3.56 10.26 -17.79
CA THR A 42 -4.63 9.40 -17.28
C THR A 42 -4.34 7.93 -17.56
N THR A 43 -3.81 7.61 -18.74
CA THR A 43 -3.39 6.24 -19.09
C THR A 43 -2.28 5.75 -18.17
N ILE A 44 -1.26 6.57 -17.92
CA ILE A 44 -0.16 6.22 -17.01
C ILE A 44 -0.70 6.03 -15.58
N ALA A 45 -1.57 6.92 -15.11
CA ALA A 45 -2.18 6.82 -13.78
C ALA A 45 -3.06 5.57 -13.64
N MET A 46 -3.79 5.17 -14.69
CA MET A 46 -4.56 3.91 -14.69
C MET A 46 -3.66 2.67 -14.60
N ILE A 47 -2.58 2.62 -15.38
CA ILE A 47 -1.62 1.51 -15.34
C ILE A 47 -0.94 1.46 -13.96
N SER A 48 -0.54 2.61 -13.42
CA SER A 48 0.06 2.71 -12.10
C SER A 48 -0.92 2.27 -10.99
N ALA A 49 -2.17 2.69 -11.05
CA ALA A 49 -3.22 2.27 -10.12
C ALA A 49 -3.43 0.75 -10.17
N ALA A 50 -3.47 0.14 -11.36
CA ALA A 50 -3.62 -1.30 -11.49
C ALA A 50 -2.48 -2.08 -10.80
N LEU A 51 -1.23 -1.63 -10.99
CA LEU A 51 -0.07 -2.21 -10.30
C LEU A 51 -0.14 -2.05 -8.78
N LEU A 52 -0.53 -0.86 -8.31
CA LEU A 52 -0.68 -0.58 -6.88
C LEU A 52 -1.77 -1.43 -6.22
N ILE A 53 -2.88 -1.72 -6.91
CA ILE A 53 -3.92 -2.62 -6.41
C ILE A 53 -3.36 -4.03 -6.19
N ILE A 54 -2.57 -4.56 -7.13
CA ILE A 54 -1.95 -5.88 -6.98
C ILE A 54 -1.02 -5.90 -5.76
N LEU A 55 -0.16 -4.88 -5.62
CA LEU A 55 0.73 -4.73 -4.47
C LEU A 55 -0.03 -4.61 -3.15
N PHE A 56 -1.17 -3.93 -3.15
CA PHE A 56 -2.05 -3.81 -1.98
C PHE A 56 -2.58 -5.17 -1.53
N PHE A 57 -3.11 -5.97 -2.47
CA PHE A 57 -3.60 -7.32 -2.15
C PHE A 57 -2.48 -8.24 -1.68
N MET A 58 -1.30 -8.19 -2.31
CA MET A 58 -0.13 -8.95 -1.85
C MET A 58 0.28 -8.55 -0.44
N SER A 59 0.24 -7.26 -0.11
CA SER A 59 0.54 -6.75 1.22
C SER A 59 -0.45 -7.24 2.26
N ILE A 60 -1.76 -7.14 2.00
CA ILE A 60 -2.80 -7.66 2.90
C ILE A 60 -2.62 -9.16 3.10
N TRP A 61 -2.41 -9.92 2.02
CA TRP A 61 -2.19 -11.36 2.10
C TRP A 61 -0.99 -11.72 2.96
N SER A 62 0.12 -10.97 2.84
CA SER A 62 1.31 -11.14 3.67
C SER A 62 1.01 -10.93 5.15
N ILE A 63 0.26 -9.87 5.49
CA ILE A 63 -0.15 -9.56 6.87
C ILE A 63 -1.07 -10.64 7.44
N VAL A 64 -2.07 -11.07 6.67
CA VAL A 64 -2.99 -12.14 7.06
C VAL A 64 -2.22 -13.44 7.33
N LYS A 65 -1.30 -13.81 6.43
CA LYS A 65 -0.45 -15.00 6.60
C LYS A 65 0.46 -14.91 7.82
N GLN A 66 0.99 -13.72 8.13
CA GLN A 66 1.79 -13.48 9.35
C GLN A 66 0.96 -13.42 10.64
N THR A 67 -0.34 -13.12 10.53
CA THR A 67 -1.25 -13.07 11.69
C THR A 67 -1.77 -14.46 12.07
N ILE A 68 -1.96 -15.35 11.08
CA ILE A 68 -2.46 -16.72 11.27
C ILE A 68 -1.36 -17.68 11.79
N ARG A 69 -0.08 -17.36 11.59
CA ARG A 69 1.07 -18.20 11.92
C ARG A 69 1.71 -17.81 13.26
#